data_AF-A0A3S3URG0-F1
#
_entry.id   AF-A0A3S3URG0-F1
#
_cell.length_a   1.000
_cell.length_b   1.000
_cell.length_c   1.000
_cell.angle_alpha   90.00
_cell.angle_beta   90.00
_cell.angle_gamma   90.00
#
_symmetry.space_group_name_H-M   'P 1'
#
loop_
_entity.id
_entity.type
_entity.pdbx_description
1 polymer ?
#
loop_
_entity_poly.entity_id
_entity_poly.type
_entity_poly.pdbx_seq_one_letter_code
_entity_poly.pdbx_strand_id
1 'polypeptide(L)'
;FDDDAATIQALVSGQVKAVGGNQFYGQRLDAASAGTYERKINFLTTYNGVGTRLGEKDWNEAVNAFIDKIKANGELAAITKKWMAIDLPQFPESIPNIPFTVQ
;
A
#
# COMPACT_ATOMS: atom_id res chain seq x y z
N PHE A 1 -18.57 -2.47 -1.18
CA PHE A 1 -18.70 -1.33 -0.26
C PHE A 1 -17.73 -0.26 -0.71
N ASP A 2 -17.99 1.00 -0.38
CA ASP A 2 -17.30 2.12 -1.01
C ASP A 2 -15.93 2.42 -0.38
N ASP A 3 -15.66 1.90 0.82
CA ASP A 3 -14.39 2.08 1.53
C ASP A 3 -13.99 0.86 2.37
N ASP A 4 -12.77 0.92 2.92
CA ASP A 4 -12.20 -0.12 3.77
C ASP A 4 -13.00 -0.34 5.06
N ALA A 5 -13.50 0.73 5.68
CA ALA A 5 -14.19 0.65 6.96
C ALA A 5 -15.54 -0.05 6.82
N ALA A 6 -16.33 0.32 5.81
CA ALA A 6 -17.58 -0.33 5.46
C ALA A 6 -17.37 -1.79 5.07
N THR A 7 -16.30 -2.08 4.31
CA THR A 7 -15.93 -3.45 3.93
C THR A 7 -15.59 -4.31 5.16
N ILE A 8 -14.79 -3.78 6.09
CA ILE A 8 -14.45 -4.46 7.34
C ILE A 8 -15.72 -4.68 8.19
N GLN A 9 -16.58 -3.68 8.34
CA GLN A 9 -17.82 -3.80 9.11
C GLN A 9 -18.78 -4.83 8.52
N ALA A 10 -18.86 -4.95 7.19
CA ALA A 10 -19.66 -5.98 6.56
C ALA A 10 -19.17 -7.39 6.88
N LEU A 11 -17.86 -7.60 7.00
CA LEU A 11 -17.29 -8.88 7.43
C LEU A 11 -17.53 -9.13 8.93
N VAL A 12 -17.29 -8.12 9.78
CA VAL A 12 -17.47 -8.20 11.25
C VAL A 12 -18.92 -8.48 11.64
N SER A 13 -19.88 -7.83 10.97
CA SER A 13 -21.31 -8.07 11.18
C SER A 13 -21.84 -9.34 10.52
N GLY A 14 -21.00 -10.06 9.76
CA GLY A 14 -21.37 -11.31 9.10
C GLY A 14 -22.24 -11.16 7.85
N GLN A 15 -22.40 -9.94 7.33
CA GLN A 15 -23.09 -9.67 6.06
C GLN A 15 -22.40 -10.37 4.88
N VAL A 16 -21.07 -10.47 4.94
CA VAL A 16 -20.26 -11.22 3.97
C VAL A 16 -19.38 -12.25 4.69
N LYS A 17 -18.90 -13.25 3.94
CA LYS A 17 -18.04 -14.32 4.48
C LYS A 17 -16.55 -14.13 4.19
N ALA A 18 -16.22 -13.27 3.23
CA ALA A 18 -14.85 -12.95 2.84
C ALA A 18 -14.80 -11.56 2.21
N VAL A 19 -13.65 -10.91 2.31
CA VAL A 19 -13.35 -9.63 1.65
C VAL A 19 -11.94 -9.67 1.07
N GLY A 20 -11.73 -8.98 -0.05
CA GLY A 20 -10.39 -8.62 -0.51
C GLY A 20 -9.93 -7.35 0.21
N GLY A 21 -8.64 -7.26 0.52
CA GLY A 21 -8.09 -6.12 1.26
C GLY A 21 -6.60 -5.95 1.04
N ASN A 22 -6.09 -4.79 1.48
CA ASN A 22 -4.66 -4.46 1.46
C ASN A 22 -3.94 -5.01 2.71
N GLN A 23 -2.64 -4.74 2.82
CA GLN A 23 -1.78 -5.20 3.91
C GLN A 23 -2.29 -4.84 5.32
N PHE A 24 -3.10 -3.79 5.48
CA PHE A 24 -3.60 -3.34 6.78
C PHE A 24 -4.84 -4.09 7.28
N TYR A 25 -5.54 -4.83 6.40
CA TYR A 25 -6.80 -5.48 6.78
C TYR A 25 -6.59 -6.49 7.91
N GLY A 26 -5.48 -7.23 7.90
CA GLY A 26 -5.18 -8.18 8.97
C GLY A 26 -5.12 -7.51 10.34
N GLN A 27 -4.37 -6.42 10.48
CA GLN A 27 -4.26 -5.66 11.72
C GLN A 27 -5.59 -5.05 12.14
N ARG A 28 -6.34 -4.46 11.20
CA ARG A 28 -7.64 -3.81 11.50
C ARG A 28 -8.71 -4.82 11.91
N LEU A 29 -8.74 -5.98 11.25
CA LEU A 29 -9.67 -7.07 11.59
C LEU A 29 -9.33 -7.71 12.93
N ASP A 30 -8.04 -7.90 13.22
CA ASP A 30 -7.60 -8.43 14.52
C ASP A 30 -7.90 -7.43 15.66
N ALA A 31 -7.72 -6.13 15.43
CA ALA A 31 -8.14 -5.10 16.38
C ALA A 31 -9.66 -5.06 16.62
N ALA A 32 -10.47 -5.35 15.59
CA ALA A 32 -11.92 -5.37 15.70
C ALA A 32 -12.47 -6.68 16.30
N SER A 33 -11.81 -7.82 16.02
CA SER A 33 -12.21 -9.14 16.48
C SER A 33 -11.00 -10.08 16.50
N ALA A 34 -10.24 -10.01 17.59
CA ALA A 34 -8.95 -10.70 17.73
C ALA A 34 -9.07 -12.21 17.45
N GLY A 35 -8.15 -12.73 16.63
CA GLY A 35 -8.07 -14.15 16.28
C GLY A 35 -9.27 -14.73 15.52
N THR A 36 -10.22 -13.89 15.08
CA THR A 36 -11.45 -14.35 14.42
C THR A 36 -11.26 -14.57 12.91
N TYR A 37 -10.37 -13.79 12.30
CA TYR A 37 -10.15 -13.78 10.86
C TYR A 37 -8.74 -14.20 10.50
N GLU A 38 -8.61 -14.87 9.36
CA GLU A 38 -7.32 -15.32 8.83
C GLU A 38 -7.19 -14.93 7.35
N ARG A 39 -5.94 -14.74 6.90
CA ARG A 39 -5.64 -14.53 5.49
C ARG A 39 -5.56 -15.87 4.77
N LYS A 40 -6.38 -16.05 3.72
CA LYS A 40 -6.41 -17.30 2.94
C LYS A 40 -5.51 -17.31 1.71
N ILE A 41 -5.44 -16.20 0.97
CA ILE A 41 -4.76 -16.11 -0.33
C ILE A 41 -4.03 -14.77 -0.42
N ASN A 42 -2.82 -14.77 -0.97
CA ASN A 42 -2.14 -13.56 -1.42
C ASN A 42 -2.34 -13.45 -2.94
N PHE A 43 -2.96 -12.36 -3.42
CA PHE A 43 -3.26 -12.20 -4.84
C PHE A 43 -2.03 -11.73 -5.63
N LEU A 44 -1.55 -10.53 -5.34
CA LEU A 44 -0.44 -9.88 -6.03
C LEU A 44 0.15 -8.80 -5.13
N THR A 45 1.43 -8.51 -5.36
CA THR A 45 2.12 -7.40 -4.70
C THR A 45 1.85 -6.12 -5.49
N THR A 46 1.36 -5.09 -4.82
CA THR A 46 1.18 -3.75 -5.41
C THR A 46 2.30 -2.82 -4.98
N TYR A 47 2.84 -2.06 -5.94
CA TYR A 47 3.81 -1.01 -5.70
C TYR A 47 3.11 0.35 -5.87
N ASN A 48 2.86 1.03 -4.76
CA ASN A 48 2.17 2.32 -4.79
C ASN A 48 3.10 3.43 -5.28
N GLY A 49 2.64 4.21 -6.24
CA GLY A 49 3.31 5.42 -6.73
C GLY A 49 2.47 6.66 -6.44
N VAL A 50 3.11 7.83 -6.57
CA VAL A 50 2.41 9.12 -6.51
C VAL A 50 1.83 9.41 -7.89
N GLY A 51 0.51 9.60 -7.96
CA GLY A 51 -0.18 9.96 -9.20
C GLY A 51 -0.02 11.46 -9.51
N THR A 52 0.51 11.77 -10.69
CA THR A 52 0.56 13.13 -11.27
C THR A 52 -0.31 13.20 -12.53
N ARG A 53 -0.54 14.39 -13.08
CA ARG A 53 -1.24 14.51 -14.38
C ARG A 53 -0.35 13.93 -15.49
N LEU A 54 -0.98 13.26 -16.45
CA LEU A 54 -0.31 12.76 -17.64
C LEU A 54 0.39 13.89 -18.40
N GLY A 55 1.70 13.73 -18.67
CA GLY A 55 2.53 14.69 -19.39
C GLY A 55 3.17 15.78 -18.53
N GLU A 56 2.83 15.90 -17.24
CA GLU A 56 3.46 16.87 -16.32
C GLU A 56 4.80 16.33 -15.78
N LYS A 57 5.80 16.30 -16.67
CA LYS A 57 7.13 15.77 -16.38
C LYS A 57 7.83 16.47 -15.22
N ASP A 58 7.67 17.78 -15.08
CA ASP A 58 8.22 18.59 -13.99
C ASP A 58 7.70 18.14 -12.62
N TRP A 59 6.41 17.80 -12.51
CA TRP A 59 5.82 17.24 -11.30
C TRP A 59 6.37 15.84 -10.99
N ASN A 60 6.52 14.99 -12.00
CA ASN A 60 7.14 13.68 -11.81
C ASN A 60 8.59 13.80 -11.31
N GLU A 61 9.37 14.71 -11.89
CA GLU A 61 10.75 14.97 -11.47
C GLU A 61 10.81 15.48 -10.02
N ALA A 62 9.97 16.46 -9.67
CA ALA A 62 9.92 17.03 -8.32
C ALA A 62 9.56 15.97 -7.26
N VAL A 63 8.55 15.14 -7.54
CA VAL A 63 8.11 14.09 -6.62
C VAL A 63 9.15 12.99 -6.48
N ASN A 64 9.76 12.55 -7.59
CA ASN A 64 10.82 11.54 -7.55
C ASN A 64 12.04 12.05 -6.77
N ALA A 65 12.47 13.30 -7.00
CA ALA A 65 13.56 13.91 -6.25
C ALA A 65 13.26 14.00 -4.74
N PHE A 66 12.01 14.28 -4.37
CA PHE A 66 11.58 14.25 -2.97
C PHE A 66 11.67 12.83 -2.38
N ILE A 67 11.13 11.83 -3.08
CA ILE A 67 11.15 10.42 -2.64
C ILE A 67 12.60 9.93 -2.49
N ASP A 68 13.46 10.22 -3.46
CA ASP A 68 14.88 9.85 -3.42
C ASP A 68 15.59 10.47 -2.22
N LYS A 69 15.31 11.75 -1.94
CA LYS A 69 15.86 12.45 -0.76
C LYS A 69 15.45 11.76 0.55
N ILE A 70 14.17 11.48 0.74
CA ILE A 70 13.67 10.86 1.99
C ILE A 70 14.03 9.37 2.10
N LYS A 71 14.30 8.71 0.97
CA LYS A 71 14.82 7.35 0.94
C LYS A 71 16.29 7.33 1.35
N ALA A 72 17.11 8.22 0.78
CA ALA A 72 18.54 8.32 1.06
C ALA A 72 18.85 8.72 2.51
N ASN A 73 18.03 9.58 3.11
CA ASN A 73 18.21 10.03 4.50
C ASN A 73 17.58 9.09 5.55
N GLY A 74 16.91 8.01 5.13
CA GLY A 74 16.27 7.02 6.01
C GLY A 74 14.88 7.42 6.57
N GLU A 75 14.38 8.61 6.26
CA GLU A 75 13.08 9.10 6.73
C GLU A 75 11.93 8.23 6.19
N LEU A 76 12.00 7.81 4.93
CA LEU A 76 11.02 6.91 4.33
C LEU A 76 10.96 5.57 5.08
N ALA A 77 12.11 5.04 5.50
CA ALA A 77 12.16 3.82 6.29
C ALA A 77 11.55 4.02 7.69
N ALA A 78 11.83 5.15 8.35
CA ALA A 78 11.25 5.50 9.64
C ALA A 78 9.71 5.65 9.57
N ILE A 79 9.20 6.36 8.56
CA ILE A 79 7.75 6.54 8.34
C ILE A 79 7.09 5.19 8.03
N THR A 80 7.71 4.37 7.20
CA THR A 80 7.22 3.02 6.86
C THR A 80 7.11 2.17 8.13
N LYS A 81 8.16 2.14 8.96
CA LYS A 81 8.13 1.38 10.21
C LYS A 81 7.05 1.86 11.16
N LYS A 82 6.88 3.18 11.29
CA LYS A 82 5.90 3.80 12.20
C LYS A 82 4.46 3.45 11.82
N TRP A 83 4.09 3.56 10.55
CA TRP A 83 2.69 3.46 10.13
C TRP A 83 2.31 2.10 9.55
N MET A 84 3.28 1.36 9.02
CA MET A 84 3.06 0.07 8.37
C MET A 84 3.48 -1.11 9.26
N ALA A 85 4.26 -0.86 10.32
CA ALA A 85 4.87 -1.88 11.17
C ALA A 85 5.75 -2.91 10.40
N ILE A 86 6.24 -2.55 9.22
CA ILE A 86 7.18 -3.34 8.41
C ILE A 86 8.44 -2.53 8.12
N ASP A 87 9.51 -3.22 7.73
CA ASP A 87 10.69 -2.55 7.18
C ASP A 87 10.41 -2.09 5.75
N LEU A 88 11.13 -1.04 5.30
CA LEU A 88 10.98 -0.52 3.95
C LEU A 88 11.28 -1.62 2.92
N PRO A 89 10.30 -2.05 2.11
CA PRO A 89 10.53 -3.10 1.13
C PRO A 89 11.51 -2.65 0.05
N GLN A 90 12.24 -3.61 -0.51
CA GLN A 90 13.01 -3.37 -1.72
C GLN A 90 12.05 -3.20 -2.91
N PHE A 91 12.13 -2.05 -3.56
CA PHE A 91 11.39 -1.81 -4.81
C PHE A 91 12.10 -2.52 -5.97
N PRO A 92 11.34 -3.13 -6.90
CA PRO A 92 11.92 -3.76 -8.07
C PRO A 92 12.58 -2.70 -8.95
N GLU A 93 13.72 -3.03 -9.54
CA GLU A 93 14.41 -2.17 -10.50
C GLU A 93 13.73 -2.16 -11.86
N SER A 94 12.90 -3.17 -12.16
CA SER A 94 12.08 -3.25 -13.36
C SER A 94 10.88 -4.17 -13.14
N ILE A 95 9.80 -3.92 -13.90
CA ILE A 95 8.64 -4.81 -14.01
C ILE A 95 8.32 -4.97 -15.50
N PRO A 96 8.06 -6.19 -16.01
CA PRO A 96 7.72 -6.39 -17.41
C PRO A 96 6.59 -5.47 -17.88
N ASN A 97 6.80 -4.78 -19.00
CA ASN A 97 5.84 -3.86 -19.64
C ASN A 97 5.49 -2.60 -18.84
N ILE A 98 6.25 -2.23 -17.81
CA ILE A 98 6.05 -0.98 -17.05
C ILE A 98 7.29 -0.09 -17.22
N PRO A 99 7.20 1.08 -17.86
CA PRO A 99 8.30 2.03 -17.94
C PRO A 99 8.47 2.75 -16.59
N PHE A 100 9.71 2.79 -16.08
CA PHE A 100 10.07 3.49 -14.83
C PHE A 100 10.55 4.93 -15.09
N THR A 101 10.61 5.33 -16.35
CA THR A 101 10.96 6.68 -16.80
C THR A 101 9.75 7.32 -17.47
N VAL A 102 9.51 8.60 -17.18
CA VAL A 102 8.50 9.41 -17.88
C VAL A 102 8.90 9.51 -19.36
N GLN A 103 7.97 9.16 -20.26
CA GLN A 103 8.12 9.39 -21.71
C GLN A 103 7.84 10.85 -22.06
#